data_AF-A0A3R6NMD5-F1
#
_entry.id   AF-A0A3R6NMD5-F1
#
_cell.length_a   1.000
_cell.length_b   1.000
_cell.length_c   1.000
_cell.angle_alpha   90.00
_cell.angle_beta   90.00
_cell.angle_gamma   90.00
#
_symmetry.space_group_name_H-M   'P 1'
#
loop_
_entity.id
_entity.type
_entity.pdbx_description
1 polymer ?
#
loop_
_entity_poly.entity_id
_entity_poly.type
_entity_poly.pdbx_seq_one_letter_code
_entity_poly.pdbx_strand_id
1 'polypeptide(L)'
;MGQRSQIFVRYQETDGTRKLVARYYGWNYGERMISRARHTIEWLKENYELISFYAEKIPRILDTNFDMGDCVISSDILKEYQELYGPEDSLNDVLFYGQDNNDGRLLIDIDNAGNIKYAFLTSESDTPLSSVEYMEWDIGSDWNKVSECNGKEAIQTCKRNISKINMMADLMTAEEAQEFISADYSGSLPQKPKTNWIVAIADMLSGNGSDAVWCDDDGQILVASEEAANAVADLIEAFYRSQGEEISVNTGYYDPEEDKRNGEETEHTGWWYVDVN
;
A
#
# COMPACT_ATOMS: atom_id res chain seq x y z
N MET A 1 22.21 5.74 13.83
CA MET A 1 21.20 4.98 13.07
C MET A 1 19.84 5.37 13.62
N GLY A 2 18.85 5.56 12.74
CA GLY A 2 17.49 5.92 13.17
C GLY A 2 16.78 4.69 13.73
N GLN A 3 15.75 4.91 14.57
CA GLN A 3 14.91 3.83 15.07
C GLN A 3 13.90 3.43 13.98
N ARG A 4 13.89 2.15 13.59
CA ARG A 4 13.18 1.57 12.44
C ARG A 4 12.61 0.20 12.76
N SER A 5 11.34 0.03 12.40
CA SER A 5 10.60 -1.19 12.65
C SER A 5 9.51 -1.40 11.60
N GLN A 6 8.94 -2.61 11.53
CA GLN A 6 7.80 -2.91 10.67
C GLN A 6 6.66 -3.55 11.45
N ILE A 7 5.42 -3.28 11.03
CA ILE A 7 4.23 -3.96 11.55
C ILE A 7 3.45 -4.54 10.38
N PHE A 8 3.12 -5.83 10.49
CA PHE A 8 2.39 -6.60 9.51
C PHE A 8 1.09 -7.11 10.12
N VAL A 9 -0.03 -6.84 9.46
CA VAL A 9 -1.34 -7.36 9.85
C VAL A 9 -1.89 -8.19 8.70
N ARG A 10 -1.99 -9.50 8.89
CA ARG A 10 -2.64 -10.41 7.96
C ARG A 10 -4.08 -10.63 8.39
N TYR A 11 -4.98 -10.52 7.44
CA TYR A 11 -6.41 -10.75 7.63
C TYR A 11 -6.98 -11.60 6.50
N GLN A 12 -8.20 -12.13 6.69
CA GLN A 12 -8.91 -12.90 5.68
C GLN A 12 -10.05 -12.06 5.07
N GLU A 13 -10.16 -12.12 3.76
CA GLU A 13 -11.32 -11.66 3.01
C GLU A 13 -12.50 -12.62 3.20
N THR A 14 -13.69 -12.21 2.76
CA THR A 14 -14.92 -13.02 2.88
C THR A 14 -14.84 -14.35 2.13
N ASP A 15 -14.02 -14.44 1.08
CA ASP A 15 -13.78 -15.65 0.30
C ASP A 15 -12.66 -16.54 0.88
N GLY A 16 -12.06 -16.13 2.01
CA GLY A 16 -10.94 -16.80 2.67
C GLY A 16 -9.57 -16.41 2.12
N THR A 17 -9.49 -15.54 1.12
CA THR A 17 -8.21 -15.02 0.61
C THR A 17 -7.49 -14.24 1.70
N ARG A 18 -6.20 -14.51 1.89
CA ARG A 18 -5.39 -13.77 2.87
C ARG A 18 -4.85 -12.49 2.25
N LYS A 19 -4.94 -11.40 2.99
CA LYS A 19 -4.44 -10.08 2.63
C LYS A 19 -3.51 -9.56 3.71
N LEU A 20 -2.58 -8.71 3.32
CA LEU A 20 -1.56 -8.16 4.18
C LEU A 20 -1.62 -6.63 4.18
N VAL A 21 -1.56 -6.05 5.37
CA VAL A 21 -1.18 -4.65 5.57
C VAL A 21 0.26 -4.64 6.07
N ALA A 22 1.16 -3.99 5.33
CA ALA A 22 2.60 -3.98 5.61
C ALA A 22 3.10 -2.54 5.80
N ARG A 23 3.42 -2.17 7.03
CA ARG A 23 3.73 -0.79 7.41
C ARG A 23 5.16 -0.67 7.93
N TYR A 24 5.89 0.32 7.43
CA TYR A 24 7.25 0.64 7.85
C TYR A 24 7.29 1.95 8.64
N TYR A 25 7.92 1.92 9.82
CA TYR A 25 7.92 3.02 10.78
C TYR A 25 9.31 3.58 11.05
N GLY A 26 9.37 4.90 11.17
CA GLY A 26 10.42 5.58 11.92
C GLY A 26 9.97 5.85 13.36
N TRP A 27 10.88 5.72 14.33
CA TRP A 27 10.63 6.01 15.76
C TRP A 27 9.55 5.15 16.42
N ASN A 28 9.49 3.87 16.05
CA ASN A 28 8.61 2.89 16.69
C ASN A 28 9.45 1.73 17.25
N TYR A 29 9.54 1.65 18.58
CA TYR A 29 10.37 0.70 19.32
C TYR A 29 9.84 0.56 20.75
N GLY A 30 10.21 -0.50 21.45
CA GLY A 30 9.87 -0.76 22.84
C GLY A 30 8.39 -0.55 23.16
N GLU A 31 8.10 0.29 24.14
CA GLU A 31 6.73 0.59 24.57
C GLU A 31 5.83 1.10 23.43
N ARG A 32 6.37 1.82 22.43
CA ARG A 32 5.57 2.30 21.29
C ARG A 32 5.04 1.15 20.48
N MET A 33 5.90 0.17 20.19
CA MET A 33 5.51 -1.04 19.49
C MET A 33 4.49 -1.85 20.32
N ILE A 34 4.71 -1.99 21.63
CA ILE A 34 3.77 -2.67 22.53
C ILE A 34 2.40 -1.98 22.57
N SER A 35 2.37 -0.66 22.64
CA SER A 35 1.14 0.14 22.60
C SER A 35 0.39 -0.12 21.29
N ARG A 36 1.06 0.07 20.14
CA ARG A 36 0.45 -0.17 18.82
C ARG A 36 -0.06 -1.60 18.68
N ALA A 37 0.70 -2.60 19.13
CA ALA A 37 0.28 -3.99 19.16
C ALA A 37 -1.03 -4.17 19.95
N ARG A 38 -1.07 -3.66 21.19
CA ARG A 38 -2.24 -3.79 22.07
C ARG A 38 -3.49 -3.17 21.47
N HIS A 39 -3.39 -1.93 20.98
CA HIS A 39 -4.55 -1.20 20.45
C HIS A 39 -5.03 -1.76 19.12
N THR A 40 -4.09 -2.22 18.27
CA THR A 40 -4.44 -2.89 17.01
C THR A 40 -5.13 -4.21 17.26
N ILE A 41 -4.59 -5.06 18.15
CA ILE A 41 -5.21 -6.35 18.49
C ILE A 41 -6.61 -6.15 19.09
N GLU A 42 -6.80 -5.18 19.99
CA GLU A 42 -8.13 -4.87 20.55
C GLU A 42 -9.11 -4.43 19.44
N TRP A 43 -8.69 -3.52 18.57
CA TRP A 43 -9.54 -3.06 17.48
C TRP A 43 -9.91 -4.19 16.52
N LEU A 44 -8.94 -5.04 16.13
CA LEU A 44 -9.20 -6.21 15.28
C LEU A 44 -10.17 -7.18 15.97
N LYS A 45 -10.02 -7.41 17.28
CA LYS A 45 -10.90 -8.30 18.05
C LYS A 45 -12.33 -7.78 18.12
N GLU A 46 -12.52 -6.46 18.20
CA GLU A 46 -13.84 -5.84 18.25
C GLU A 46 -14.51 -5.74 16.87
N ASN A 47 -13.74 -5.82 15.78
CA ASN A 47 -14.21 -5.56 14.42
C ASN A 47 -14.04 -6.74 13.45
N TYR A 48 -13.68 -7.94 13.93
CA TYR A 48 -13.27 -9.07 13.08
C TYR A 48 -14.27 -9.43 11.97
N GLU A 49 -15.57 -9.34 12.25
CA GLU A 49 -16.64 -9.65 11.29
C GLU A 49 -16.70 -8.68 10.10
N LEU A 50 -16.09 -7.50 10.22
CA LEU A 50 -16.15 -6.42 9.26
C LEU A 50 -14.78 -6.01 8.72
N ILE A 51 -13.72 -6.76 9.03
CA ILE A 51 -12.34 -6.37 8.66
C ILE A 51 -12.21 -6.23 7.14
N SER A 52 -12.73 -7.18 6.35
CA SER A 52 -12.67 -7.11 4.88
C SER A 52 -13.28 -5.83 4.30
N PHE A 53 -14.32 -5.28 4.94
CA PHE A 53 -14.98 -4.05 4.50
C PHE A 53 -14.27 -2.77 4.95
N TYR A 54 -13.42 -2.86 5.97
CA TYR A 54 -12.78 -1.70 6.61
C TYR A 54 -11.26 -1.88 6.75
N ALA A 55 -10.64 -2.71 5.90
CA ALA A 55 -9.22 -2.99 5.94
C ALA A 55 -8.38 -1.71 5.75
N GLU A 56 -8.90 -0.71 5.05
CA GLU A 56 -8.29 0.60 4.87
C GLU A 56 -8.15 1.40 6.18
N LYS A 57 -8.83 0.99 7.25
CA LYS A 57 -8.68 1.59 8.58
C LYS A 57 -7.52 0.99 9.36
N ILE A 58 -7.07 -0.23 9.05
CA ILE A 58 -5.96 -0.88 9.76
C ILE A 58 -4.71 0.02 9.81
N PRO A 59 -4.24 0.62 8.68
CA PRO A 59 -3.10 1.55 8.74
C PRO A 59 -3.33 2.73 9.68
N ARG A 60 -4.55 3.26 9.78
CA ARG A 60 -4.87 4.41 10.66
C ARG A 60 -4.78 4.04 12.13
N ILE A 61 -5.23 2.84 12.47
CA ILE A 61 -5.11 2.30 13.83
C ILE A 61 -3.63 2.05 14.15
N LEU A 62 -2.89 1.43 13.22
CA LEU A 62 -1.46 1.19 13.36
C LEU A 62 -0.66 2.48 13.52
N ASP A 63 -1.01 3.55 12.80
CA ASP A 63 -0.32 4.85 12.84
C ASP A 63 -0.64 5.65 14.11
N THR A 64 -1.69 5.31 14.84
CA THR A 64 -2.07 5.99 16.09
C THR A 64 -1.49 5.28 17.32
N ASN A 65 -0.72 6.01 18.14
CA ASN A 65 -0.29 5.53 19.45
C ASN A 65 -1.18 6.15 20.54
N PHE A 66 -2.23 5.43 20.91
CA PHE A 66 -3.25 5.93 21.82
C PHE A 66 -2.70 6.23 23.23
N ASP A 67 -1.73 5.47 23.72
CA ASP A 67 -1.17 5.68 25.05
C ASP A 67 -0.24 6.89 25.13
N MET A 68 0.45 7.21 24.03
CA MET A 68 1.34 8.39 23.95
C MET A 68 0.63 9.63 23.37
N GLY A 69 -0.58 9.47 22.82
CA GLY A 69 -1.33 10.55 22.19
C GLY A 69 -0.66 11.09 20.93
N ASP A 70 0.09 10.25 20.21
CA ASP A 70 0.79 10.63 18.97
C ASP A 70 0.30 9.84 17.75
N CYS A 71 0.63 10.36 16.57
CA CYS A 71 0.41 9.71 15.29
C CYS A 71 1.71 9.74 14.49
N VAL A 72 2.13 8.59 13.98
CA VAL A 72 3.32 8.45 13.13
C VAL A 72 2.87 7.93 11.79
N ILE A 73 3.10 8.73 10.74
CA ILE A 73 2.79 8.34 9.37
C ILE A 73 3.81 7.30 8.94
N SER A 74 3.36 6.06 8.75
CA SER A 74 4.18 4.99 8.21
C SER A 74 4.23 5.01 6.68
N SER A 75 5.27 4.36 6.14
CA SER A 75 5.36 3.97 4.75
C SER A 75 4.53 2.71 4.48
N ASP A 76 4.02 2.59 3.25
CA ASP A 76 3.33 1.40 2.75
C ASP A 76 4.29 0.54 1.94
N ILE A 77 4.73 -0.60 2.49
CA ILE A 77 5.76 -1.43 1.85
C ILE A 77 5.22 -2.08 0.56
N LEU A 78 3.94 -2.42 0.50
CA LEU A 78 3.32 -3.00 -0.70
C LEU A 78 3.27 -1.98 -1.84
N LYS A 79 2.96 -0.72 -1.52
CA LYS A 79 2.98 0.37 -2.49
C LYS A 79 4.40 0.66 -2.96
N GLU A 80 5.38 0.74 -2.05
CA GLU A 80 6.79 0.94 -2.39
C GLU A 80 7.31 -0.18 -3.30
N TYR A 81 6.91 -1.44 -3.06
CA TYR A 81 7.24 -2.56 -3.94
C TYR A 81 6.79 -2.30 -5.38
N GLN A 82 5.54 -1.88 -5.58
CA GLN A 82 5.00 -1.63 -6.92
C GLN A 82 5.63 -0.44 -7.64
N GLU A 83 6.16 0.53 -6.90
CA GLU A 83 6.73 1.77 -7.43
C GLU A 83 8.23 1.63 -7.75
N LEU A 84 8.96 0.81 -6.98
CA LEU A 84 10.43 0.81 -7.00
C LEU A 84 11.05 -0.49 -7.48
N TYR A 85 10.32 -1.60 -7.50
CA TYR A 85 10.86 -2.94 -7.76
C TYR A 85 10.35 -3.54 -9.05
N GLY A 86 11.17 -4.40 -9.65
CA GLY A 86 10.91 -5.08 -10.92
C GLY A 86 10.27 -6.47 -10.74
N PRO A 87 9.88 -7.12 -11.86
CA PRO A 87 9.24 -8.43 -11.83
C PRO A 87 10.13 -9.57 -11.32
N GLU A 88 11.44 -9.39 -11.30
CA GLU A 88 12.41 -10.37 -10.78
C GLU A 88 12.61 -10.27 -9.27
N ASP A 89 12.13 -9.17 -8.65
CA ASP A 89 12.26 -8.95 -7.20
C ASP A 89 11.17 -9.71 -6.45
N SER A 90 11.58 -10.56 -5.51
CA SER A 90 10.66 -11.31 -4.64
C SER A 90 9.89 -10.35 -3.72
N LEU A 91 8.55 -10.37 -3.82
CA LEU A 91 7.68 -9.57 -2.95
C LEU A 91 7.97 -9.83 -1.47
N ASN A 92 8.08 -11.11 -1.07
CA ASN A 92 8.30 -11.46 0.32
C ASN A 92 9.69 -11.02 0.81
N ASP A 93 10.70 -11.06 -0.06
CA ASP A 93 12.04 -10.58 0.32
C ASP A 93 12.02 -9.08 0.58
N VAL A 94 11.31 -8.31 -0.27
CA VAL A 94 11.13 -6.86 -0.04
C VAL A 94 10.32 -6.58 1.22
N LEU A 95 9.21 -7.30 1.41
CA LEU A 95 8.33 -7.12 2.57
C LEU A 95 9.06 -7.34 3.89
N PHE A 96 9.79 -8.45 4.03
CA PHE A 96 10.32 -8.90 5.32
C PHE A 96 11.80 -8.60 5.54
N TYR A 97 12.58 -8.36 4.47
CA TYR A 97 14.03 -8.21 4.53
C TYR A 97 14.57 -7.01 3.71
N GLY A 98 13.73 -6.30 2.96
CA GLY A 98 14.14 -5.17 2.11
C GLY A 98 14.24 -3.81 2.83
N GLN A 99 13.67 -3.70 4.03
CA GLN A 99 13.62 -2.46 4.80
C GLN A 99 14.67 -2.46 5.92
N ASP A 100 15.24 -1.29 6.23
CA ASP A 100 16.09 -1.14 7.41
C ASP A 100 15.30 -1.52 8.67
N ASN A 101 15.89 -2.33 9.54
CA ASN A 101 15.22 -2.83 10.73
C ASN A 101 16.23 -2.97 11.88
N ASN A 102 16.10 -2.13 12.90
CA ASN A 102 16.92 -2.21 14.10
C ASN A 102 16.09 -2.37 15.39
N ASP A 103 14.77 -2.20 15.32
CA ASP A 103 13.85 -2.27 16.48
C ASP A 103 12.75 -3.33 16.31
N GLY A 104 12.94 -4.24 15.34
CA GLY A 104 12.18 -5.46 15.17
C GLY A 104 10.96 -5.36 14.27
N ARG A 105 10.27 -6.50 14.14
CA ARG A 105 9.04 -6.65 13.37
C ARG A 105 7.92 -7.14 14.27
N LEU A 106 6.69 -6.74 13.98
CA LEU A 106 5.49 -7.27 14.63
C LEU A 106 4.61 -7.94 13.58
N LEU A 107 4.30 -9.22 13.80
CA LEU A 107 3.31 -9.98 13.04
C LEU A 107 2.01 -10.05 13.83
N ILE A 108 0.88 -9.77 13.19
CA ILE A 108 -0.47 -10.00 13.72
C ILE A 108 -1.26 -10.74 12.65
N ASP A 109 -1.84 -11.88 13.00
CA ASP A 109 -2.65 -12.71 12.10
C ASP A 109 -4.03 -12.89 12.71
N ILE A 110 -5.08 -12.50 11.99
CA ILE A 110 -6.48 -12.67 12.41
C ILE A 110 -7.27 -13.50 11.41
N ASP A 111 -7.99 -14.50 11.92
CA ASP A 111 -8.90 -15.31 11.13
C ASP A 111 -10.35 -14.78 11.15
N ASN A 112 -11.19 -15.32 10.27
CA ASN A 112 -12.62 -14.96 10.19
C ASN A 112 -13.45 -15.37 11.42
N ALA A 113 -12.88 -16.16 12.35
CA ALA A 113 -13.49 -16.48 13.64
C ALA A 113 -13.06 -15.53 14.76
N GLY A 114 -12.23 -14.52 14.44
CA GLY A 114 -11.71 -13.55 15.39
C GLY A 114 -10.63 -14.10 16.30
N ASN A 115 -10.01 -15.24 15.98
CA ASN A 115 -8.82 -15.70 16.67
C ASN A 115 -7.63 -14.90 16.19
N ILE A 116 -6.81 -14.42 17.12
CA ILE A 116 -5.67 -13.57 16.82
C ILE A 116 -4.41 -14.28 17.29
N LYS A 117 -3.42 -14.34 16.40
CA LYS A 117 -2.04 -14.72 16.75
C LYS A 117 -1.11 -13.55 16.54
N TYR A 118 -0.05 -13.49 17.32
CA TYR A 118 0.96 -12.45 17.19
C TYR A 118 2.38 -12.99 17.40
N ALA A 119 3.36 -12.28 16.86
CA ALA A 119 4.77 -12.49 17.18
C ALA A 119 5.54 -11.19 17.02
N PHE A 120 6.42 -10.92 17.98
CA PHE A 120 7.51 -9.97 17.77
C PHE A 120 8.71 -10.72 17.22
N LEU A 121 9.47 -10.10 16.32
CA LEU A 121 10.69 -10.66 15.75
C LEU A 121 11.81 -9.63 15.92
N THR A 122 13.05 -10.11 16.01
CA THR A 122 14.23 -9.23 16.06
C THR A 122 14.62 -8.78 14.65
N SER A 123 15.64 -7.92 14.56
CA SER A 123 16.26 -7.56 13.27
C SER A 123 16.97 -8.75 12.60
N GLU A 124 17.52 -9.67 13.40
CA GLU A 124 18.40 -10.74 12.92
C GLU A 124 17.75 -12.12 12.86
N SER A 125 16.53 -12.27 13.39
CA SER A 125 15.89 -13.58 13.55
C SER A 125 14.38 -13.52 13.35
N ASP A 126 13.86 -14.55 12.68
CA ASP A 126 12.43 -14.81 12.53
C ASP A 126 11.87 -15.71 13.66
N THR A 127 12.64 -15.90 14.75
CA THR A 127 12.15 -16.61 15.94
C THR A 127 11.10 -15.76 16.66
N PRO A 128 9.87 -16.27 16.89
CA PRO A 128 8.83 -15.54 17.60
C PRO A 128 9.23 -15.21 19.03
N LEU A 129 9.03 -13.95 19.40
CA LEU A 129 9.15 -13.45 20.76
C LEU A 129 7.78 -13.03 21.29
N SER A 130 7.52 -13.33 22.54
CA SER A 130 6.43 -12.73 23.31
C SER A 130 6.66 -11.23 23.50
N SER A 131 5.62 -10.53 23.93
CA SER A 131 5.72 -9.09 24.25
C SER A 131 6.78 -8.77 25.33
N VAL A 132 7.04 -9.71 26.25
CA VAL A 132 8.07 -9.53 27.30
C VAL A 132 9.46 -9.73 26.72
N GLU A 133 9.67 -10.80 25.98
CA GLU A 133 10.96 -11.11 25.36
C GLU A 133 11.37 -10.03 24.35
N TYR A 134 10.42 -9.46 23.62
CA TYR A 134 10.66 -8.29 22.77
C TYR A 134 11.19 -7.09 23.58
N MET A 135 10.53 -6.73 24.69
CA MET A 135 10.97 -5.62 25.54
C MET A 135 12.36 -5.87 26.15
N GLU A 136 12.66 -7.12 26.50
CA GLU A 136 13.98 -7.52 27.00
C GLU A 136 15.06 -7.42 25.92
N TRP A 137 14.73 -7.72 24.67
CA TRP A 137 15.65 -7.59 23.53
C TRP A 137 15.88 -6.13 23.13
N ASP A 138 14.80 -5.36 22.95
CA ASP A 138 14.85 -4.00 22.39
C ASP A 138 15.36 -2.96 23.41
N ILE A 139 14.86 -3.01 24.64
CA ILE A 139 15.18 -2.03 25.69
C ILE A 139 16.20 -2.60 26.71
N GLY A 140 16.27 -3.92 26.86
CA GLY A 140 17.08 -4.61 27.85
C GLY A 140 16.26 -5.14 29.03
N SER A 141 16.83 -6.09 29.77
CA SER A 141 16.18 -6.79 30.89
C SER A 141 15.66 -5.88 32.01
N ASP A 142 16.19 -4.66 32.10
CA ASP A 142 15.82 -3.65 33.08
C ASP A 142 14.73 -2.68 32.58
N TRP A 143 14.09 -2.96 31.44
CA TRP A 143 12.99 -2.14 30.87
C TRP A 143 11.86 -1.87 31.88
N ASN A 144 11.69 -2.76 32.85
CA ASN A 144 10.64 -2.69 33.86
C ASN A 144 11.04 -1.93 35.14
N LYS A 145 12.22 -1.31 35.16
CA LYS A 145 12.75 -0.48 36.26
C LYS A 145 12.69 1.00 35.90
N VAL A 146 12.43 1.83 36.90
CA VAL A 146 12.43 3.29 36.73
C VAL A 146 13.86 3.76 36.43
N SER A 147 14.00 4.59 35.41
CA SER A 147 15.26 5.22 35.01
C SER A 147 15.03 6.66 34.58
N GLU A 148 16.09 7.40 34.27
CA GLU A 148 15.98 8.77 33.74
C GLU A 148 15.16 8.84 32.45
N CYS A 149 15.18 7.77 31.65
CA CYS A 149 14.49 7.68 30.37
C CYS A 149 13.15 6.92 30.45
N ASN A 150 12.81 6.32 31.59
CA ASN A 150 11.60 5.50 31.73
C ASN A 150 10.87 5.75 33.04
N GLY A 151 9.73 6.43 32.94
CA GLY A 151 8.89 6.81 34.08
C GLY A 151 8.08 5.64 34.64
N LYS A 152 7.69 5.75 35.91
CA LYS A 152 6.84 4.75 36.58
C LYS A 152 5.51 4.51 35.84
N GLU A 153 4.89 5.57 35.30
CA GLU A 153 3.61 5.48 34.59
C GLU A 153 3.75 4.72 33.26
N ALA A 154 4.77 5.05 32.47
CA ALA A 154 5.10 4.34 31.22
C ALA A 154 5.31 2.83 31.46
N ILE A 155 6.10 2.46 32.47
CA ILE A 155 6.31 1.05 32.84
C ILE A 155 4.97 0.35 33.17
N GLN A 156 4.07 1.02 33.89
CA GLN A 156 2.77 0.44 34.25
C GLN A 156 1.85 0.34 33.03
N THR A 157 1.86 1.31 32.13
CA THR A 157 1.13 1.24 30.86
C THR A 157 1.63 0.10 29.99
N CYS A 158 2.94 -0.01 29.79
CA CYS A 158 3.55 -1.13 29.07
C CYS A 158 3.15 -2.50 29.66
N LYS A 159 3.24 -2.68 30.99
CA LYS A 159 2.83 -3.92 31.67
C LYS A 159 1.35 -4.26 31.49
N ARG A 160 0.47 -3.23 31.55
CA ARG A 160 -0.97 -3.40 31.28
C ARG A 160 -1.21 -3.82 29.83
N ASN A 161 -0.48 -3.22 28.88
CA ASN A 161 -0.60 -3.55 27.47
C ASN A 161 -0.17 -4.98 27.18
N ILE A 162 0.99 -5.41 27.70
CA ILE A 162 1.47 -6.80 27.61
C ILE A 162 0.41 -7.77 28.16
N SER A 163 -0.15 -7.46 29.32
CA SER A 163 -1.17 -8.30 29.95
C SER A 163 -2.42 -8.41 29.08
N LYS A 164 -2.86 -7.30 28.46
CA LYS A 164 -4.02 -7.30 27.56
C LYS A 164 -3.75 -8.05 26.26
N ILE A 165 -2.58 -7.89 25.65
CA ILE A 165 -2.19 -8.65 24.46
C ILE A 165 -2.31 -10.16 24.74
N ASN A 166 -1.72 -10.62 25.84
CA ASN A 166 -1.74 -12.03 26.24
C ASN A 166 -3.16 -12.56 26.58
N MET A 167 -4.14 -11.70 26.81
CA MET A 167 -5.54 -12.11 27.00
C MET A 167 -6.31 -12.18 25.68
N MET A 168 -5.90 -11.44 24.66
CA MET A 168 -6.64 -11.27 23.40
C MET A 168 -6.08 -12.09 22.24
N ALA A 169 -4.79 -12.43 22.30
CA ALA A 169 -4.07 -13.09 21.22
C ALA A 169 -3.07 -14.14 21.74
N ASP A 170 -2.85 -15.16 20.93
CA ASP A 170 -1.89 -16.23 21.18
C ASP A 170 -0.54 -15.93 20.53
N LEU A 171 0.55 -16.30 21.20
CA LEU A 171 1.89 -16.22 20.61
C LEU A 171 2.03 -17.25 19.49
N MET A 172 2.51 -16.84 18.31
CA MET A 172 2.76 -17.75 17.20
C MET A 172 3.87 -18.75 17.54
N THR A 173 3.74 -19.97 17.01
CA THR A 173 4.89 -20.89 16.94
C THR A 173 5.87 -20.47 15.85
N ALA A 174 7.08 -21.05 15.87
CA ALA A 174 8.07 -20.81 14.83
C ALA A 174 7.56 -21.22 13.45
N GLU A 175 6.80 -22.31 13.36
CA GLU A 175 6.19 -22.78 12.12
C GLU A 175 5.13 -21.79 11.61
N GLU A 176 4.32 -21.23 12.51
CA GLU A 176 3.28 -20.25 12.16
C GLU A 176 3.88 -18.92 11.69
N ALA A 177 4.94 -18.44 12.34
CA ALA A 177 5.64 -17.25 11.89
C ALA A 177 6.35 -17.48 10.54
N GLN A 178 6.96 -18.66 10.35
CA GLN A 178 7.56 -19.02 9.06
C GLN A 178 6.50 -19.13 7.95
N GLU A 179 5.34 -19.70 8.25
CA GLU A 179 4.19 -19.74 7.34
C GLU A 179 3.70 -18.33 7.00
N PHE A 180 3.64 -17.45 8.00
CA PHE A 180 3.33 -16.04 7.81
C PHE A 180 4.30 -15.38 6.83
N ILE A 181 5.61 -15.56 7.02
CA ILE A 181 6.63 -14.89 6.19
C ILE A 181 6.67 -15.46 4.76
N SER A 182 6.36 -16.74 4.59
CA SER A 182 6.45 -17.44 3.29
C SER A 182 5.16 -17.50 2.50
N ALA A 183 4.03 -17.04 3.06
CA ALA A 183 2.74 -17.04 2.37
C ALA A 183 2.75 -16.13 1.12
N ASP A 184 1.89 -16.45 0.15
CA ASP A 184 1.71 -15.61 -1.05
C ASP A 184 0.88 -14.37 -0.74
N TYR A 185 1.50 -13.20 -0.88
CA TYR A 185 0.87 -11.90 -0.69
C TYR A 185 0.66 -11.10 -1.98
N SER A 186 0.85 -11.71 -3.16
CA SER A 186 0.64 -11.04 -4.45
C SER A 186 -0.75 -10.42 -4.58
N GLY A 187 -1.77 -11.09 -4.04
CA GLY A 187 -3.13 -10.57 -3.97
C GLY A 187 -3.29 -9.32 -3.09
N SER A 188 -2.35 -9.02 -2.20
CA SER A 188 -2.40 -7.83 -1.32
C SER A 188 -1.87 -6.57 -1.99
N LEU A 189 -1.23 -6.69 -3.16
CA LEU A 189 -0.72 -5.55 -3.89
C LEU A 189 -1.88 -4.58 -4.20
N PRO A 190 -1.73 -3.28 -3.90
CA PRO A 190 -2.72 -2.28 -4.26
C PRO A 190 -3.06 -2.41 -5.75
N GLN A 191 -4.33 -2.26 -6.12
CA GLN A 191 -4.62 -2.09 -7.54
C GLN A 191 -3.91 -0.81 -7.99
N LYS A 192 -3.05 -0.92 -9.00
CA LYS A 192 -2.45 0.28 -9.61
C LYS A 192 -3.62 1.20 -9.99
N PRO A 193 -3.59 2.48 -9.61
CA PRO A 193 -4.58 3.42 -10.12
C PRO A 193 -4.52 3.31 -11.65
N LYS A 194 -5.68 3.09 -12.28
CA LYS A 194 -5.73 2.94 -13.73
C LYS A 194 -5.21 4.22 -14.35
N THR A 195 -4.25 4.09 -15.26
CA THR A 195 -3.70 5.25 -15.95
C THR A 195 -4.77 5.71 -16.94
N ASN A 196 -5.05 7.01 -16.94
CA ASN A 196 -5.77 7.64 -18.04
C ASN A 196 -4.77 7.75 -19.20
N TRP A 197 -4.74 6.73 -20.07
CA TRP A 197 -3.72 6.64 -21.12
C TRP A 197 -3.90 7.68 -22.21
N ILE A 198 -5.12 8.16 -22.48
CA ILE A 198 -5.30 9.24 -23.46
C ILE A 198 -4.58 10.52 -22.99
N VAL A 199 -4.74 10.88 -21.71
CA VAL A 199 -4.02 12.03 -21.12
C VAL A 199 -2.50 11.79 -21.10
N ALA A 200 -2.05 10.61 -20.66
CA ALA A 200 -0.61 10.32 -20.59
C ALA A 200 0.07 10.34 -21.96
N ILE A 201 -0.61 9.85 -23.00
CA ILE A 201 -0.12 9.86 -24.38
C ILE A 201 -0.17 11.29 -24.94
N ALA A 202 -1.23 12.05 -24.68
CA ALA A 202 -1.33 13.46 -25.06
C ALA A 202 -0.17 14.29 -24.47
N ASP A 203 0.13 14.12 -23.19
CA ASP A 203 1.26 14.79 -22.52
C ASP A 203 2.60 14.40 -23.17
N MET A 204 2.79 13.09 -23.46
CA MET A 204 4.00 12.57 -24.09
C MET A 204 4.21 13.14 -25.51
N LEU A 205 3.12 13.27 -26.28
CA LEU A 205 3.16 13.78 -27.65
C LEU A 205 3.36 15.30 -27.67
N SER A 206 2.68 16.04 -26.80
CA SER A 206 2.79 17.50 -26.68
C SER A 206 4.19 17.96 -26.26
N GLY A 207 4.91 17.14 -25.48
CA GLY A 207 6.29 17.41 -25.07
C GLY A 207 7.34 17.37 -26.20
N ASN A 208 6.99 16.87 -27.39
CA ASN A 208 7.94 16.72 -28.51
C ASN A 208 8.11 17.99 -29.38
N GLY A 209 7.40 19.09 -29.07
CA GLY A 209 7.61 20.39 -29.73
C GLY A 209 7.30 20.41 -31.24
N SER A 210 6.49 19.44 -31.69
CA SER A 210 6.05 19.31 -33.08
C SER A 210 4.65 19.89 -33.20
N ASP A 211 4.47 20.89 -34.07
CA ASP A 211 3.15 21.46 -34.40
C ASP A 211 2.20 20.44 -35.07
N ALA A 212 2.64 19.19 -35.30
CA ALA A 212 1.87 18.14 -35.98
C ALA A 212 0.95 17.33 -35.04
N VAL A 213 1.02 17.54 -33.73
CA VAL A 213 0.14 16.88 -32.73
C VAL A 213 -0.16 17.84 -31.60
N TRP A 214 -1.43 17.92 -31.19
CA TRP A 214 -1.85 18.67 -30.01
C TRP A 214 -3.08 18.04 -29.36
N CYS A 215 -3.42 18.46 -28.14
CA CYS A 215 -4.55 17.96 -27.37
C CYS A 215 -5.45 19.13 -26.99
N ASP A 216 -6.75 18.97 -27.15
CA ASP A 216 -7.71 20.00 -26.72
C ASP A 216 -8.08 19.86 -25.22
N ASP A 217 -8.85 20.83 -24.72
CA ASP A 217 -9.28 20.87 -23.32
C ASP A 217 -10.30 19.76 -22.98
N ASP A 218 -10.95 19.18 -23.99
CA ASP A 218 -11.91 18.08 -23.85
C ASP A 218 -11.24 16.69 -23.87
N GLY A 219 -9.93 16.64 -24.13
CA GLY A 219 -9.11 15.43 -24.09
C GLY A 219 -9.00 14.69 -25.42
N GLN A 220 -9.37 15.31 -26.55
CA GLN A 220 -9.15 14.75 -27.88
C GLN A 220 -7.71 15.00 -28.33
N ILE A 221 -7.10 13.97 -28.95
CA ILE A 221 -5.78 14.09 -29.57
C ILE A 221 -5.95 14.43 -31.05
N LEU A 222 -5.38 15.54 -31.49
CA LEU A 222 -5.45 16.04 -32.85
C LEU A 222 -4.13 15.84 -33.58
N VAL A 223 -4.19 15.25 -34.76
CA VAL A 223 -3.02 14.87 -35.58
C VAL A 223 -3.20 15.23 -37.05
N ALA A 224 -2.09 15.45 -37.75
CA ALA A 224 -2.10 15.99 -39.11
C ALA A 224 -2.51 14.98 -40.21
N SER A 225 -2.55 13.67 -39.93
CA SER A 225 -2.89 12.64 -40.93
C SER A 225 -3.71 11.48 -40.37
N GLU A 226 -4.49 10.84 -41.24
CA GLU A 226 -5.31 9.67 -40.92
C GLU A 226 -4.45 8.51 -40.39
N GLU A 227 -3.28 8.28 -40.99
CA GLU A 227 -2.37 7.22 -40.57
C GLU A 227 -1.84 7.46 -39.16
N ALA A 228 -1.57 8.72 -38.81
CA ALA A 228 -1.17 9.10 -37.46
C ALA A 228 -2.33 8.89 -36.47
N ALA A 229 -3.57 9.24 -36.86
CA ALA A 229 -4.74 9.06 -36.01
C ALA A 229 -4.99 7.58 -35.71
N ASN A 230 -4.94 6.73 -36.72
CA ASN A 230 -5.08 5.29 -36.57
C ASN A 230 -3.96 4.68 -35.71
N ALA A 231 -2.71 5.11 -35.90
CA ALA A 231 -1.58 4.62 -35.10
C ALA A 231 -1.69 5.04 -33.62
N VAL A 232 -2.16 6.27 -33.33
CA VAL A 232 -2.42 6.74 -31.97
C VAL A 232 -3.59 5.98 -31.36
N ALA A 233 -4.66 5.72 -32.12
CA ALA A 233 -5.81 4.94 -31.66
C ALA A 233 -5.41 3.51 -31.28
N ASP A 234 -4.68 2.81 -32.15
CA ASP A 234 -4.15 1.47 -31.88
C ASP A 234 -3.28 1.44 -30.61
N LEU A 235 -2.46 2.48 -30.41
CA LEU A 235 -1.61 2.62 -29.23
C LEU A 235 -2.44 2.80 -27.95
N ILE A 236 -3.45 3.67 -27.97
CA ILE A 236 -4.37 3.90 -26.85
C ILE A 236 -5.08 2.58 -26.50
N GLU A 237 -5.67 1.90 -27.48
CA GLU A 237 -6.34 0.61 -27.25
C GLU A 237 -5.41 -0.43 -26.65
N ALA A 238 -4.17 -0.52 -27.14
CA ALA A 238 -3.19 -1.48 -26.64
C ALA A 238 -2.85 -1.22 -25.16
N PHE A 239 -2.70 0.05 -24.76
CA PHE A 239 -2.40 0.41 -23.38
C PHE A 239 -3.59 0.17 -22.45
N TYR A 240 -4.81 0.55 -22.84
CA TYR A 240 -6.01 0.24 -22.05
C TYR A 240 -6.24 -1.27 -21.93
N ARG A 241 -6.02 -2.03 -23.01
CA ARG A 241 -6.09 -3.50 -22.97
C ARG A 241 -5.04 -4.10 -22.06
N SER A 242 -3.84 -3.51 -21.98
CA SER A 242 -2.77 -3.98 -21.07
C SER A 242 -3.13 -3.83 -19.59
N GLN A 243 -4.03 -2.89 -19.24
CA GLN A 243 -4.59 -2.74 -17.89
C GLN A 243 -5.94 -3.47 -17.69
N GLY A 244 -6.33 -4.33 -18.63
CA GLY A 244 -7.55 -5.12 -18.56
C GLY A 244 -8.82 -4.33 -18.84
N GLU A 245 -8.71 -3.19 -19.52
CA GLU A 245 -9.85 -2.39 -19.96
C GLU A 245 -10.09 -2.55 -21.46
N GLU A 246 -11.35 -2.76 -21.81
CA GLU A 246 -11.82 -2.72 -23.20
C GLU A 246 -12.55 -1.40 -23.38
N ILE A 247 -12.00 -0.54 -24.25
CA ILE A 247 -12.53 0.80 -24.55
C ILE A 247 -12.83 0.90 -26.04
N SER A 248 -13.64 1.89 -26.42
CA SER A 248 -13.87 2.22 -27.82
C SER A 248 -13.11 3.49 -28.16
N VAL A 249 -12.09 3.38 -29.01
CA VAL A 249 -11.38 4.55 -29.55
C VAL A 249 -12.01 4.92 -30.88
N ASN A 250 -12.39 6.19 -31.02
CA ASN A 250 -12.93 6.72 -32.28
C ASN A 250 -11.89 7.60 -32.95
N THR A 251 -11.84 7.53 -34.27
CA THR A 251 -11.10 8.48 -35.10
C THR A 251 -12.04 9.18 -36.06
N GLY A 252 -11.72 10.42 -36.41
CA GLY A 252 -12.47 11.16 -37.41
C GLY A 252 -11.69 12.36 -37.95
N TYR A 253 -12.30 13.09 -38.88
CA TYR A 253 -11.69 14.23 -39.56
C TYR A 253 -12.63 15.43 -39.48
N TYR A 254 -12.12 16.56 -39.03
CA TYR A 254 -12.83 17.83 -39.12
C TYR A 254 -12.69 18.38 -40.55
N ASP A 255 -13.62 18.04 -41.43
CA ASP A 255 -13.57 18.35 -42.86
C ASP A 255 -13.82 19.85 -43.12
N PRO A 256 -12.84 20.60 -43.67
CA PRO A 256 -12.99 22.03 -43.93
C PRO A 256 -14.17 22.42 -44.83
N GLU A 257 -14.54 21.58 -45.80
CA GLU A 257 -15.67 21.90 -46.70
C GLU A 257 -17.01 21.70 -46.01
N GLU A 258 -17.11 20.70 -45.13
CA GLU A 258 -18.30 20.45 -44.32
C GLU A 258 -18.45 21.49 -43.21
N ASP A 259 -17.38 21.77 -42.47
CA ASP A 259 -17.35 22.76 -41.39
C ASP A 259 -17.77 24.14 -41.93
N LYS A 260 -17.24 24.53 -43.09
CA LYS A 260 -17.60 25.78 -43.75
C LYS A 260 -19.04 25.84 -44.21
N ARG A 261 -19.59 24.72 -44.70
CA ARG A 261 -21.00 24.63 -45.12
C ARG A 261 -21.94 24.75 -43.94
N ASN A 262 -21.55 24.22 -42.78
CA ASN A 262 -22.36 24.22 -41.56
C ASN A 262 -22.14 25.47 -40.68
N GLY A 263 -21.06 26.24 -40.94
CA GLY A 263 -20.68 27.39 -40.12
C GLY A 263 -19.97 27.00 -38.82
N GLU A 264 -19.29 25.85 -38.82
CA GLU A 264 -18.64 25.19 -37.68
C GLU A 264 -17.10 25.24 -37.79
N GLU A 265 -16.54 26.14 -38.61
CA GLU A 265 -15.08 26.32 -38.71
C GLU A 265 -14.49 26.70 -37.34
N THR A 266 -13.58 25.87 -36.83
CA THR A 266 -12.88 26.05 -35.56
C THR A 266 -11.37 25.84 -35.75
N GLU A 267 -10.61 25.90 -34.66
CA GLU A 267 -9.20 25.51 -34.66
C GLU A 267 -8.96 24.02 -34.92
N HIS A 268 -10.00 23.18 -34.74
CA HIS A 268 -9.97 21.76 -35.07
C HIS A 268 -10.08 21.49 -36.58
N THR A 269 -10.60 22.44 -37.36
CA THR A 269 -10.84 22.26 -38.79
C THR A 269 -9.56 21.92 -39.55
N GLY A 270 -9.59 20.81 -40.31
CA GLY A 270 -8.45 20.29 -41.06
C GLY A 270 -7.59 19.28 -40.31
N TRP A 271 -7.95 18.92 -39.07
CA TRP A 271 -7.24 17.93 -38.25
C TRP A 271 -7.99 16.61 -38.17
N TRP A 272 -7.23 15.52 -38.02
CA TRP A 272 -7.77 14.23 -37.60
C TRP A 272 -7.80 14.19 -36.08
N TYR A 273 -8.87 13.66 -35.50
CA TYR A 273 -9.00 13.52 -34.05
C TYR A 273 -9.03 12.06 -33.62
N VAL A 274 -8.62 11.82 -32.38
CA VAL A 274 -8.70 10.55 -31.67
C VAL A 274 -9.34 10.80 -30.30
N ASP A 275 -10.39 10.04 -29.97
CA ASP A 275 -11.19 10.21 -28.75
C ASP A 275 -11.55 8.84 -28.14
N VAL A 276 -11.74 8.79 -26.82
CA VAL A 276 -12.09 7.59 -26.04
C VAL A 276 -13.48 7.76 -25.42
N ASN A 277 -14.42 6.89 -25.79
CA ASN A 277 -15.76 6.82 -25.20
C ASN A 277 -15.84 5.89 -23.98
#